data_AF-S8DZS7-F1
#
_entry.id   AF-S8DZS7-F1
#
_cell.length_a   1.000
_cell.length_b   1.000
_cell.length_c   1.000
_cell.angle_alpha   90.00
_cell.angle_beta   90.00
_cell.angle_gamma   90.00
#
_symmetry.space_group_name_H-M   'P 1'
#
loop_
_entity.id
_entity.type
_entity.pdbx_description
1 polymer ?
#
loop_
_entity_poly.entity_id
_entity_poly.type
_entity_poly.pdbx_seq_one_letter_code
_entity_poly.pdbx_strand_id
1 'polypeptide(L)'
;MSALSHDGAPTTTPLPNKPLGQTPPVVVPSQKIGEPSAKTLSPEPTSPQIAARPPAAPKAERRKPTIKATKAAISLTPTAVQRLHALLKGPTPQLIRIGVRNKGCAGLSYHLEYVEKPGKFDEVVEQDGVKVLIDSKALFSIIGSEMDWHEDALSAKFAFKNPNIKDACGCGESFSVGS
;
A
#
# COMPACT_ATOMS: atom_id res chain seq x y z
N MET A 1 -8.42 -9.54 67.04
CA MET A 1 -8.79 -8.17 67.46
C MET A 1 -8.07 -7.22 66.52
N SER A 2 -8.78 -6.26 65.94
CA SER A 2 -8.28 -5.15 65.08
C SER A 2 -7.86 -5.57 63.65
N ALA A 3 -8.71 -5.41 62.62
CA ALA A 3 -9.24 -4.20 61.98
C ALA A 3 -8.19 -3.45 61.14
N LEU A 4 -8.37 -3.44 59.81
CA LEU A 4 -8.00 -2.33 58.93
C LEU A 4 -8.92 -2.31 57.71
N SER A 5 -9.32 -1.09 57.35
CA SER A 5 -10.46 -0.71 56.51
C SER A 5 -10.03 -0.18 55.13
N HIS A 6 -11.04 -0.01 54.26
CA HIS A 6 -11.10 0.80 53.02
C HIS A 6 -10.46 0.14 51.77
N ASP A 7 -10.93 0.29 50.53
CA ASP A 7 -11.67 1.37 49.84
C ASP A 7 -12.24 0.76 48.53
N GLY A 8 -13.49 1.01 48.14
CA GLY A 8 -13.76 1.97 47.05
C GLY A 8 -13.81 1.31 45.65
N ALA A 9 -14.97 0.82 45.23
CA ALA A 9 -15.20 0.43 43.82
C ALA A 9 -15.69 1.64 43.01
N PRO A 10 -15.07 1.98 41.85
CA PRO A 10 -15.46 3.16 41.10
C PRO A 10 -16.75 2.96 40.28
N THR A 11 -17.62 3.96 40.44
CA THR A 11 -18.74 4.33 39.57
C THR A 11 -18.35 4.32 38.09
N THR A 12 -19.19 3.71 37.25
CA THR A 12 -19.22 4.04 35.81
C THR A 12 -20.65 4.33 35.38
N THR A 13 -20.89 5.60 35.04
CA THR A 13 -22.14 6.11 34.48
C THR A 13 -21.93 6.26 32.97
N PRO A 14 -22.74 5.64 32.11
CA PRO A 14 -22.68 5.94 30.69
C PRO A 14 -23.55 7.17 30.35
N LEU A 15 -22.90 8.20 29.81
CA LEU A 15 -23.52 9.34 29.13
C LEU A 15 -23.96 8.92 27.71
N PRO A 16 -25.17 9.28 27.24
CA PRO A 16 -25.55 9.14 25.83
C PRO A 16 -25.12 10.38 25.02
N ASN A 17 -24.26 10.16 24.02
CA ASN A 17 -23.83 11.19 23.06
C ASN A 17 -24.92 11.49 22.03
N LYS A 18 -25.11 12.79 21.77
CA LYS A 18 -26.05 13.38 20.80
C LYS A 18 -25.25 13.95 19.61
N PRO A 19 -25.58 13.64 18.35
CA PRO A 19 -25.02 14.38 17.23
C PRO A 19 -25.91 15.56 16.82
N LEU A 20 -25.28 16.74 16.74
CA LEU A 20 -25.77 18.01 16.21
C LEU A 20 -24.88 18.38 15.01
N GLY A 21 -25.48 18.87 13.93
CA GLY A 21 -24.80 19.60 12.84
C GLY A 21 -24.70 18.81 11.54
N GLN A 22 -25.53 19.12 10.54
CA GLN A 22 -25.38 20.17 9.52
C GLN A 22 -24.49 19.77 8.33
N THR A 23 -25.13 19.59 7.16
CA THR A 23 -24.58 19.95 5.85
C THR A 23 -25.69 20.61 5.04
N PRO A 24 -25.41 21.77 4.41
CA PRO A 24 -25.46 21.86 2.94
C PRO A 24 -24.38 22.85 2.40
N PRO A 25 -24.29 23.16 1.08
CA PRO A 25 -24.95 22.59 -0.09
C PRO A 25 -23.97 22.13 -1.22
N VAL A 26 -24.49 21.30 -2.12
CA VAL A 26 -24.04 21.14 -3.50
C VAL A 26 -24.79 22.17 -4.36
N VAL A 27 -24.11 22.86 -5.30
CA VAL A 27 -24.64 23.18 -6.64
C VAL A 27 -23.54 23.74 -7.56
N VAL A 28 -23.73 23.39 -8.83
CA VAL A 28 -22.89 23.36 -10.04
C VAL A 28 -22.42 24.71 -10.64
N PRO A 29 -21.43 24.68 -11.55
CA PRO A 29 -21.34 25.66 -12.64
C PRO A 29 -21.51 25.01 -14.03
N SER A 30 -22.24 25.68 -14.91
CA SER A 30 -22.49 25.29 -16.31
C SER A 30 -22.13 26.44 -17.27
N GLN A 31 -21.54 26.08 -18.42
CA GLN A 31 -21.56 26.72 -19.76
C GLN A 31 -20.75 28.02 -20.02
N LYS A 32 -19.94 28.05 -21.10
CA LYS A 32 -20.35 28.43 -22.47
C LYS A 32 -19.17 28.31 -23.48
N ILE A 33 -19.37 27.57 -24.58
CA ILE A 33 -19.57 28.02 -25.99
C ILE A 33 -18.30 28.57 -26.67
N GLY A 34 -17.79 27.81 -27.64
CA GLY A 34 -16.81 28.27 -28.63
C GLY A 34 -17.35 28.01 -30.04
N GLU A 35 -17.27 29.03 -30.90
CA GLU A 35 -17.48 28.94 -32.35
C GLU A 35 -16.16 29.22 -33.10
N PRO A 36 -16.03 28.76 -34.36
CA PRO A 36 -14.76 28.61 -35.07
C PRO A 36 -14.44 29.78 -36.00
N SER A 37 -13.17 29.95 -36.36
CA SER A 37 -12.82 30.73 -37.55
C SER A 37 -11.54 30.19 -38.19
N ALA A 38 -11.72 29.63 -39.39
CA ALA A 38 -10.66 29.20 -40.29
C ALA A 38 -9.98 30.41 -40.95
N LYS A 39 -8.68 30.31 -41.22
CA LYS A 39 -8.02 31.06 -42.30
C LYS A 39 -6.77 30.33 -42.80
N THR A 40 -6.91 29.88 -44.05
CA THR A 40 -5.93 29.39 -45.03
C THR A 40 -4.69 30.27 -45.18
N LEU A 41 -3.53 29.68 -45.55
CA LEU A 41 -2.76 29.94 -46.79
C LEU A 41 -1.36 29.27 -46.73
N SER A 42 -1.14 28.32 -47.65
CA SER A 42 0.17 27.96 -48.23
C SER A 42 0.71 29.14 -49.08
N PRO A 43 2.01 29.23 -49.47
CA PRO A 43 2.74 28.20 -50.21
C PRO A 43 4.27 28.06 -49.99
N GLU A 44 4.80 26.99 -50.56
CA GLU A 44 6.22 26.67 -50.85
C GLU A 44 6.91 27.76 -51.69
N PRO A 45 8.25 27.87 -51.70
CA PRO A 45 9.03 27.14 -52.72
C PRO A 45 10.50 26.75 -52.38
N THR A 46 10.96 25.68 -53.03
CA THR A 46 12.26 25.52 -53.73
C THR A 46 13.59 25.45 -52.95
N SER A 47 14.16 24.24 -52.97
CA SER A 47 15.58 23.83 -52.76
C SER A 47 16.53 24.43 -53.85
N PRO A 48 17.90 24.33 -53.85
CA PRO A 48 18.74 23.26 -53.27
C PRO A 48 20.20 23.62 -52.81
N GLN A 49 20.88 22.63 -52.21
CA GLN A 49 22.29 22.20 -52.41
C GLN A 49 23.22 22.03 -51.18
N ILE A 50 23.52 20.75 -50.93
CA ILE A 50 24.83 20.09 -50.72
C ILE A 50 25.79 20.64 -49.64
N ALA A 51 25.97 19.86 -48.57
CA ALA A 51 27.29 19.60 -47.98
C ALA A 51 27.30 18.22 -47.29
N ALA A 52 28.48 17.60 -47.28
CA ALA A 52 28.79 16.18 -47.11
C ALA A 52 28.37 15.48 -45.80
N ARG A 53 28.19 14.15 -45.92
CA ARG A 53 28.02 13.16 -44.84
C ARG A 53 29.27 13.05 -43.94
N PRO A 54 29.05 12.77 -42.65
CA PRO A 54 29.77 11.69 -41.95
C PRO A 54 28.83 10.54 -41.58
N PRO A 55 29.27 9.27 -41.58
CA PRO A 55 28.44 8.15 -41.14
C PRO A 55 28.33 8.13 -39.61
N ALA A 56 27.17 8.49 -39.08
CA ALA A 56 26.86 8.29 -37.67
C ALA A 56 26.55 6.80 -37.41
N ALA A 57 27.43 6.17 -36.62
CA ALA A 57 27.24 5.17 -35.56
C ALA A 57 26.14 4.08 -35.69
N PRO A 58 26.43 2.85 -35.19
CA PRO A 58 25.58 1.67 -35.38
C PRO A 58 24.17 1.85 -34.80
N LYS A 59 23.18 1.33 -35.55
CA LYS A 59 21.76 1.20 -35.21
C LYS A 59 21.60 0.83 -33.74
N ALA A 60 21.06 1.76 -32.96
CA ALA A 60 20.47 1.46 -31.66
C ALA A 60 19.36 0.43 -31.87
N GLU A 61 19.65 -0.81 -31.48
CA GLU A 61 18.69 -1.89 -31.50
C GLU A 61 17.46 -1.50 -30.69
N ARG A 62 16.30 -1.53 -31.35
CA ARG A 62 15.02 -1.11 -30.82
C ARG A 62 14.67 -2.04 -29.66
N ARG A 63 14.97 -1.60 -28.43
CA ARG A 63 14.68 -2.36 -27.21
C ARG A 63 13.20 -2.73 -27.23
N LYS A 64 12.90 -4.02 -27.39
CA LYS A 64 11.54 -4.55 -27.30
C LYS A 64 10.96 -4.10 -25.96
N PRO A 65 9.75 -3.51 -25.92
CA PRO A 65 9.11 -3.21 -24.65
C PRO A 65 8.78 -4.55 -23.97
N THR A 66 9.62 -4.95 -23.01
CA THR A 66 9.28 -6.02 -22.08
C THR A 66 8.07 -5.55 -21.30
N ILE A 67 6.92 -6.17 -21.54
CA ILE A 67 5.72 -5.97 -20.73
C ILE A 67 6.12 -6.26 -19.29
N LYS A 68 6.16 -5.21 -18.47
CA LYS A 68 6.54 -5.31 -17.06
C LYS A 68 5.58 -6.32 -16.43
N ALA A 69 6.13 -7.38 -15.84
CA ALA A 69 5.35 -8.32 -15.05
C ALA A 69 4.46 -7.53 -14.08
N THR A 70 3.20 -7.95 -13.94
CA THR A 70 2.20 -7.32 -13.09
C THR A 70 2.83 -7.04 -11.73
N LYS A 71 2.80 -5.78 -11.29
CA LYS A 71 3.49 -5.37 -10.07
C LYS A 71 2.96 -6.21 -8.90
N ALA A 72 3.85 -6.85 -8.15
CA ALA A 72 3.49 -7.61 -6.97
C ALA A 72 2.64 -6.75 -6.02
N ALA A 73 1.66 -7.37 -5.36
CA ALA A 73 0.75 -6.65 -4.47
C ALA A 73 1.50 -5.89 -3.37
N ILE A 74 2.59 -6.45 -2.86
CA ILE A 74 3.49 -5.83 -1.88
C ILE A 74 4.94 -5.97 -2.35
N SER A 75 5.82 -5.08 -1.92
CA SER A 75 7.28 -5.23 -2.05
C SER A 75 7.92 -5.50 -0.69
N LEU A 76 8.90 -6.39 -0.66
CA LEU A 76 9.67 -6.76 0.52
C LEU A 76 11.07 -6.13 0.44
N THR A 77 11.56 -5.59 1.55
CA THR A 77 12.96 -5.17 1.67
C THR A 77 13.89 -6.38 1.82
N PRO A 78 15.20 -6.23 1.53
CA PRO A 78 16.16 -7.33 1.70
C PRO A 78 16.23 -7.88 3.13
N THR A 79 16.03 -7.03 4.14
CA THR A 79 15.96 -7.38 5.56
C THR A 79 14.71 -8.21 5.86
N ALA A 80 13.55 -7.83 5.33
CA ALA A 80 12.31 -8.59 5.48
C ALA A 80 12.41 -9.98 4.81
N VAL A 81 12.94 -10.06 3.58
CA VAL A 81 13.16 -11.32 2.86
C VAL A 81 14.05 -12.26 3.66
N GLN A 82 15.19 -11.77 4.18
CA GLN A 82 16.10 -12.58 5.00
C GLN A 82 15.41 -13.11 6.26
N ARG A 83 14.62 -12.26 6.93
CA ARG A 83 13.88 -12.70 8.13
C ARG A 83 12.83 -13.74 7.79
N LEU A 84 12.05 -13.53 6.72
CA LEU A 84 11.06 -14.51 6.26
C LEU A 84 11.72 -15.84 5.90
N HIS A 85 12.85 -15.83 5.20
CA HIS A 85 13.64 -17.04 4.96
C HIS A 85 14.02 -17.77 6.25
N ALA A 86 14.45 -17.05 7.29
CA ALA A 86 14.79 -17.64 8.57
C ALA A 86 13.56 -18.25 9.27
N LEU A 87 12.41 -17.58 9.22
CA LEU A 87 11.16 -18.08 9.80
C LEU A 87 10.62 -19.33 9.07
N LEU A 88 10.78 -19.37 7.75
CA LEU A 88 10.32 -20.49 6.91
C LEU A 88 11.25 -21.71 6.94
N LYS A 89 12.48 -21.58 7.45
CA LYS A 89 13.45 -22.68 7.63
C LYS A 89 13.16 -23.58 8.84
N GLY A 90 12.05 -23.37 9.55
CA GLY A 90 11.64 -24.22 10.67
C GLY A 90 11.39 -25.68 10.27
N PRO A 91 11.28 -26.60 11.25
CA PRO A 91 11.12 -28.04 11.00
C PRO A 91 9.81 -28.40 10.28
N THR A 92 8.83 -27.49 10.27
CA THR A 92 7.55 -27.67 9.58
C THR A 92 7.45 -26.69 8.42
N PRO A 93 7.21 -27.14 7.18
CA PRO A 93 6.97 -26.23 6.07
C PRO A 93 5.66 -25.49 6.31
N GLN A 94 5.78 -24.23 6.70
CA GLN A 94 4.65 -23.31 6.87
C GLN A 94 4.86 -22.15 5.92
N LEU A 95 3.77 -21.65 5.34
CA LEU A 95 3.72 -20.39 4.62
C LEU A 95 3.33 -19.28 5.59
N ILE A 96 3.78 -18.07 5.31
CA ILE A 96 3.40 -16.89 6.10
C ILE A 96 2.32 -16.15 5.33
N ARG A 97 1.16 -15.97 5.98
CA ARG A 97 0.02 -15.21 5.47
C ARG A 97 -0.09 -13.87 6.16
N ILE A 98 -0.17 -12.80 5.39
CA ILE A 98 -0.35 -11.43 5.83
C ILE A 98 -1.84 -11.11 5.79
N GLY A 99 -2.39 -10.72 6.94
CA GLY A 99 -3.78 -10.32 7.10
C GLY A 99 -3.90 -8.97 7.80
N VAL A 100 -5.14 -8.49 7.93
CA VAL A 100 -5.49 -7.36 8.77
C VAL A 100 -6.47 -7.80 9.87
N ARG A 101 -6.35 -7.21 11.05
CA ARG A 101 -7.27 -7.39 12.18
C ARG A 101 -7.73 -6.03 12.70
N ASN A 102 -8.96 -5.96 13.21
CA ASN A 102 -9.44 -4.76 13.88
C ASN A 102 -8.69 -4.55 15.20
N LYS A 103 -8.20 -3.34 15.42
CA LYS A 103 -7.60 -2.91 16.69
C LYS A 103 -8.18 -1.55 17.09
N GLY A 104 -8.79 -1.49 18.27
CA GLY A 104 -9.41 -0.27 18.81
C GLY A 104 -10.74 0.10 18.15
N CYS A 105 -11.18 1.35 18.31
CA CYS A 105 -12.52 1.82 17.92
C CYS A 105 -12.78 1.83 16.40
N ALA A 106 -11.76 2.03 15.57
CA ALA A 106 -11.92 2.12 14.11
C ALA A 106 -10.67 1.68 13.33
N GLY A 107 -9.64 1.17 14.01
CA GLY A 107 -8.33 0.89 13.40
C GLY A 107 -8.21 -0.54 12.90
N LEU A 108 -7.33 -0.71 11.90
CA LEU A 108 -6.81 -1.98 11.42
C LEU A 108 -5.35 -2.13 11.84
N SER A 109 -4.90 -3.37 12.03
CA SER A 109 -3.51 -3.72 12.28
C SER A 109 -3.12 -4.88 11.38
N TYR A 110 -1.90 -4.85 10.84
CA TYR A 110 -1.38 -6.00 10.10
C TYR A 110 -1.05 -7.13 11.08
N HIS A 111 -1.28 -8.36 10.64
CA HIS A 111 -0.95 -9.56 11.40
C HIS A 111 -0.39 -10.63 10.46
N LEU A 112 0.51 -11.45 10.98
CA LEU A 112 1.15 -12.56 10.26
C LEU A 112 0.67 -13.88 10.85
N GLU A 113 0.24 -14.80 10.01
CA GLU A 113 -0.24 -16.11 10.40
C GLU A 113 0.54 -17.21 9.69
N TYR A 114 0.91 -18.27 10.41
CA TYR A 114 1.47 -19.45 9.79
C TYR A 114 0.36 -20.35 9.26
N VAL A 115 0.45 -20.74 7.99
CA VAL A 115 -0.54 -21.59 7.34
C VAL A 115 0.16 -22.69 6.54
N GLU A 116 -0.42 -23.88 6.47
CA GLU A 116 0.18 -24.99 5.71
C GLU A 116 -0.03 -24.85 4.19
N LYS A 117 -1.15 -24.25 3.78
CA LYS A 117 -1.58 -24.14 2.38
C LYS A 117 -2.21 -22.78 2.11
N PRO A 118 -2.11 -22.26 0.87
CA PRO A 118 -2.84 -21.07 0.46
C PRO A 118 -4.35 -21.30 0.50
N GLY A 119 -5.08 -20.31 1.00
CA GLY A 119 -6.53 -20.26 0.92
C GLY A 119 -7.02 -19.98 -0.51
N LYS A 120 -8.31 -20.22 -0.75
CA LYS A 120 -8.95 -20.07 -2.08
C LYS A 120 -8.82 -18.68 -2.68
N PHE A 121 -8.78 -17.65 -1.83
CA PHE A 121 -8.79 -16.26 -2.23
C PHE A 121 -7.51 -15.53 -1.81
N ASP A 122 -6.52 -16.26 -1.30
CA ASP A 122 -5.24 -15.66 -0.92
C ASP A 122 -4.45 -15.32 -2.18
N GLU A 123 -3.85 -14.15 -2.21
CA GLU A 123 -2.92 -13.76 -3.26
C GLU A 123 -1.52 -14.27 -2.91
N VAL A 124 -0.84 -14.88 -3.88
CA VAL A 124 0.51 -15.42 -3.69
C VAL A 124 1.51 -14.40 -4.19
N VAL A 125 2.37 -13.92 -3.29
CA VAL A 125 3.50 -13.06 -3.66
C VAL A 125 4.79 -13.83 -3.46
N GLU A 126 5.54 -13.98 -4.54
CA GLU A 126 6.88 -14.56 -4.51
C GLU A 126 7.90 -13.49 -4.86
N GLN A 127 8.86 -13.30 -3.97
CA GLN A 127 9.93 -12.34 -4.14
C GLN A 127 11.23 -12.90 -3.55
N ASP A 128 12.31 -12.82 -4.34
CA ASP A 128 13.66 -13.22 -3.90
C ASP A 128 13.71 -14.65 -3.32
N GLY A 129 12.89 -15.56 -3.84
CA GLY A 129 12.79 -16.96 -3.40
C GLY A 129 11.94 -17.20 -2.15
N VAL A 130 11.34 -16.14 -1.59
CA VAL A 130 10.38 -16.22 -0.48
C VAL A 130 8.96 -16.14 -1.03
N LYS A 131 8.10 -17.05 -0.54
CA LYS A 131 6.67 -17.06 -0.85
C LYS A 131 5.87 -16.62 0.38
N VAL A 132 5.11 -15.54 0.21
CA VAL A 132 4.14 -15.04 1.19
C VAL A 132 2.74 -15.05 0.62
N LEU A 133 1.75 -15.17 1.49
CA LEU A 133 0.34 -15.14 1.14
C LEU A 133 -0.27 -13.84 1.64
N ILE A 134 -1.23 -13.29 0.91
CA ILE A 134 -1.98 -12.11 1.34
C ILE A 134 -3.46 -12.50 1.41
N ASP A 135 -4.06 -12.32 2.59
CA ASP A 135 -5.49 -12.52 2.76
C ASP A 135 -6.28 -11.52 1.91
N SER A 136 -7.37 -11.96 1.30
CA SER A 136 -8.17 -11.13 0.38
C SER A 136 -8.72 -9.86 1.02
N LYS A 137 -9.00 -9.88 2.33
CA LYS A 137 -9.46 -8.69 3.06
C LYS A 137 -8.33 -7.69 3.29
N ALA A 138 -7.09 -8.18 3.37
CA ALA A 138 -5.91 -7.35 3.51
C ALA A 138 -5.39 -6.82 2.17
N LEU A 139 -5.73 -7.48 1.05
CA LEU A 139 -5.20 -7.16 -0.27
C LEU A 139 -5.34 -5.67 -0.63
N PHE A 140 -6.55 -5.11 -0.54
CA PHE A 140 -6.78 -3.68 -0.83
C PHE A 140 -6.03 -2.75 0.11
N SER A 141 -5.90 -3.14 1.38
CA SER A 141 -5.16 -2.35 2.35
C SER A 141 -3.66 -2.41 2.10
N ILE A 142 -3.10 -3.49 1.54
CA ILE A 142 -1.65 -3.67 1.44
C ILE A 142 -1.08 -3.35 0.06
N ILE A 143 -1.91 -3.22 -0.97
CA ILE A 143 -1.46 -2.97 -2.34
C ILE A 143 -0.54 -1.75 -2.42
N GLY A 144 0.64 -1.94 -3.00
CA GLY A 144 1.66 -0.90 -3.17
C GLY A 144 2.43 -0.57 -1.90
N SER A 145 2.23 -1.31 -0.82
CA SER A 145 3.01 -1.15 0.41
C SER A 145 4.38 -1.81 0.30
N GLU A 146 5.28 -1.35 1.16
CA GLU A 146 6.59 -1.96 1.41
C GLU A 146 6.61 -2.60 2.80
N MET A 147 7.07 -3.84 2.90
CA MET A 147 7.28 -4.55 4.16
C MET A 147 8.77 -4.60 4.49
N ASP A 148 9.11 -4.14 5.68
CA ASP A 148 10.46 -4.11 6.23
C ASP A 148 10.55 -4.90 7.54
N TRP A 149 11.75 -5.30 7.93
CA TRP A 149 12.03 -5.91 9.22
C TRP A 149 12.86 -4.97 10.09
N HIS A 150 12.31 -4.61 11.25
CA HIS A 150 12.98 -3.81 12.26
C HIS A 150 13.28 -4.67 13.48
N GLU A 151 14.54 -4.71 13.88
CA GLU A 151 15.01 -5.39 15.09
C GLU A 151 15.80 -4.39 15.93
N ASP A 152 15.25 -4.07 17.09
CA ASP A 152 15.81 -3.21 18.12
C ASP A 152 16.12 -4.05 19.37
N ALA A 153 16.89 -3.50 20.31
CA ALA A 153 17.29 -4.20 21.53
C ALA A 153 16.12 -4.74 22.38
N LEU A 154 14.93 -4.16 22.24
CA LEU A 154 13.73 -4.52 23.01
C LEU A 154 12.59 -5.10 22.16
N SER A 155 12.67 -5.03 20.84
CA SER A 155 11.56 -5.44 19.97
C SER A 155 12.00 -5.86 18.59
N ALA A 156 11.36 -6.88 18.04
CA ALA A 156 11.56 -7.30 16.66
C ALA A 156 10.20 -7.40 15.97
N LYS A 157 10.00 -6.64 14.88
CA LYS A 157 8.71 -6.55 14.21
C LYS A 157 8.85 -6.30 12.72
N PHE A 158 7.84 -6.76 11.99
CA PHE A 158 7.64 -6.32 10.61
C PHE A 158 6.96 -4.96 10.60
N ALA A 159 7.57 -4.00 9.91
CA ALA A 159 7.02 -2.67 9.69
C ALA A 159 6.48 -2.57 8.27
N PHE A 160 5.31 -1.97 8.11
CA PHE A 160 4.67 -1.80 6.81
C PHE A 160 4.57 -0.31 6.50
N LYS A 161 5.16 0.10 5.38
CA LYS A 161 5.04 1.44 4.83
C LYS A 161 3.98 1.42 3.74
N ASN A 162 2.79 1.89 4.07
CA ASN A 162 1.67 1.90 3.15
C ASN A 162 1.29 3.34 2.77
N PRO A 163 1.43 3.73 1.49
CA PRO A 163 1.08 5.09 1.04
C PRO A 163 -0.43 5.40 1.09
N ASN A 164 -1.28 4.38 1.25
CA ASN A 164 -2.74 4.53 1.28
C ASN A 164 -3.31 4.78 2.69
N ILE A 165 -2.47 4.71 3.74
CA ILE A 165 -2.89 5.00 5.11
C ILE A 165 -3.21 6.49 5.23
N LYS A 166 -4.41 6.82 5.74
CA LYS A 166 -4.80 8.21 6.00
C LYS A 166 -4.47 8.65 7.41
N ASP A 167 -4.66 7.76 8.38
CA ASP A 167 -4.45 8.04 9.79
C ASP A 167 -3.83 6.82 10.47
N ALA A 168 -2.88 7.04 11.36
CA ALA A 168 -2.26 6.01 12.19
C ALA A 168 -2.34 6.45 13.65
N CYS A 169 -2.70 5.53 14.54
CA CYS A 169 -2.73 5.80 15.97
C CYS A 169 -1.35 6.27 16.44
N GLY A 170 -1.28 7.20 17.40
CA GLY A 170 0.00 7.78 17.87
C GLY A 170 1.03 6.77 18.38
N CYS A 171 0.60 5.55 18.74
CA CYS A 171 1.49 4.44 19.12
C CYS A 171 1.98 3.59 17.92
N GLY A 172 1.49 3.85 16.71
CA GLY A 172 1.89 3.19 15.45
C GLY A 172 1.38 1.76 15.27
N GLU A 173 0.54 1.27 16.18
CA GLU A 173 0.11 -0.13 16.19
C GLU A 173 -1.15 -0.39 15.35
N SER A 174 -1.89 0.66 14.98
CA SER A 174 -3.10 0.57 14.14
C SER A 174 -3.24 1.76 13.20
N PHE A 175 -3.97 1.56 12.11
CA PHE A 175 -4.15 2.51 11.02
C PHE A 175 -5.54 2.44 10.41
N SER A 176 -5.91 3.48 9.67
CA SER A 176 -7.11 3.55 8.84
C SER A 176 -6.73 3.87 7.40
N VAL A 177 -7.27 3.11 6.46
CA VAL A 177 -7.15 3.33 5.02
C VAL A 177 -8.35 4.14 4.52
N GLY A 178 -8.09 5.03 3.57
CA GLY A 178 -9.11 5.90 3.00
C GLY A 178 -10.02 5.14 2.07
N SER A 179 -11.28 4.97 2.47
CA SER A 179 -12.36 4.49 1.59
C SER A 179 -12.68 5.48 0.49
#